data_AF-A0A9D1HSN9-F1
#
_entry.id   AF-A0A9D1HSN9-F1
#
_cell.length_a   1.000
_cell.length_b   1.000
_cell.length_c   1.000
_cell.angle_alpha   90.00
_cell.angle_beta   90.00
_cell.angle_gamma   90.00
#
_symmetry.space_group_name_H-M   'P 1'
#
loop_
_entity.id
_entity.type
_entity.pdbx_description
1 polymer ?
#
loop_
_entity_poly.entity_id
_entity_poly.type
_entity_poly.pdbx_seq_one_letter_code
_entity_poly.pdbx_strand_id
1 'polypeptide(L)'
;MDFLSNFVDCLNDHLATNEISASAFCKTAGISVSGLLAVLAGKAEPSLATVIKCADAMHCSADYLLGLADSPEYTPTSAPTSFPERLFALLRTRGVTQYRLAADCGLEQSAISKWKRGKLPKPETLILLSEYLRCSADWLLGRSDLT
;
A
#
# COMPACT_ATOMS: atom_id res chain seq x y z
N MET A 1 -6.03 10.86 -10.79
CA MET A 1 -4.73 10.32 -11.22
C MET A 1 -4.77 8.82 -10.98
N ASP A 2 -4.24 8.00 -11.88
CA ASP A 2 -4.13 6.55 -11.65
C ASP A 2 -3.02 6.30 -10.62
N PHE A 3 -3.19 5.30 -9.73
CA PHE A 3 -2.22 4.99 -8.68
C PHE A 3 -0.84 4.71 -9.27
N LEU A 4 -0.77 4.06 -10.44
CA LEU A 4 0.51 3.71 -11.06
C LEU A 4 1.28 4.96 -11.47
N SER A 5 0.60 5.92 -12.11
CA SER A 5 1.22 7.22 -12.44
C SER A 5 1.72 7.94 -11.19
N ASN A 6 0.89 8.01 -10.14
CA ASN A 6 1.27 8.66 -8.89
C ASN A 6 2.48 7.99 -8.23
N PHE A 7 2.50 6.65 -8.18
CA PHE A 7 3.61 5.90 -7.62
C PHE A 7 4.93 6.18 -8.38
N VAL A 8 4.87 6.18 -9.71
CA VAL A 8 6.04 6.45 -10.57
C VAL A 8 6.52 7.89 -10.41
N ASP A 9 5.61 8.86 -10.38
CA ASP A 9 5.93 10.28 -10.20
C ASP A 9 6.60 10.52 -8.84
N CYS A 10 5.98 10.07 -7.74
CA CYS A 10 6.53 10.20 -6.39
C CYS A 10 7.93 9.58 -6.27
N LEU A 11 8.14 8.42 -6.90
CA LEU A 11 9.42 7.74 -6.86
C LEU A 11 10.48 8.48 -7.69
N ASN A 12 10.15 8.91 -8.91
CA ASN A 12 11.07 9.68 -9.74
C ASN A 12 11.48 10.99 -9.07
N ASP A 13 10.53 11.69 -8.46
CA ASP A 13 10.78 12.94 -7.72
C ASP A 13 11.74 12.70 -6.55
N HIS A 14 11.55 11.60 -5.80
CA HIS A 14 12.45 11.23 -4.72
C HIS A 14 13.86 10.88 -5.22
N LEU A 15 13.98 10.12 -6.32
CA LEU A 15 15.28 9.78 -6.91
C LEU A 15 16.03 11.05 -7.37
N ALA A 16 15.32 11.97 -8.03
CA ALA A 16 15.88 13.22 -8.51
C ALA A 16 16.30 14.16 -7.36
N THR A 17 15.43 14.35 -6.37
CA THR A 17 15.66 15.24 -5.23
C THR A 17 16.85 14.81 -4.37
N ASN A 18 17.06 13.49 -4.24
CA ASN A 18 18.16 12.94 -3.44
C ASN A 18 19.40 12.60 -4.28
N GLU A 19 19.40 12.88 -5.59
CA GLU A 19 20.49 12.54 -6.53
C GLU A 19 20.91 11.06 -6.47
N ILE A 20 19.96 10.16 -6.21
CA ILE A 20 20.19 8.72 -6.08
C ILE A 20 19.77 7.97 -7.34
N SER A 21 20.58 7.01 -7.76
CA SER A 21 20.21 6.12 -8.86
C SER A 21 19.13 5.12 -8.42
N ALA A 22 18.29 4.67 -9.37
CA ALA A 22 17.31 3.61 -9.11
C ALA A 22 17.95 2.35 -8.53
N SER A 23 19.17 2.00 -8.96
CA SER A 23 19.88 0.83 -8.42
C SER A 23 20.33 1.02 -6.97
N ALA A 24 20.78 2.22 -6.61
CA ALA A 24 21.14 2.53 -5.22
C ALA A 24 19.90 2.50 -4.33
N PHE A 25 18.80 3.11 -4.79
CA PHE A 25 17.52 3.09 -4.10
C PHE A 25 17.01 1.65 -3.88
N CYS A 26 17.00 0.80 -4.91
CA CYS A 26 16.59 -0.59 -4.80
C CYS A 26 17.38 -1.35 -3.73
N LYS A 27 18.69 -1.09 -3.63
CA LYS A 27 19.55 -1.70 -2.62
C LYS A 27 19.13 -1.29 -1.21
N THR A 28 18.84 -0.01 -1.00
CA THR A 28 18.34 0.53 0.28
C THR A 28 16.95 -0.01 0.62
N ALA A 29 16.03 -0.02 -0.34
CA ALA A 29 14.65 -0.49 -0.16
C ALA A 29 14.51 -2.03 -0.10
N GLY A 30 15.58 -2.78 -0.43
CA GLY A 30 15.53 -4.24 -0.46
C GLY A 30 14.56 -4.80 -1.51
N ILE A 31 14.56 -4.19 -2.71
CA ILE A 31 13.74 -4.60 -3.86
C ILE A 31 14.61 -4.87 -5.10
N SER A 32 14.07 -5.63 -6.06
CA SER A 32 14.77 -5.93 -7.31
C SER A 32 14.87 -4.70 -8.20
N VAL A 33 16.06 -4.42 -8.73
CA VAL A 33 16.30 -3.37 -9.72
C VAL A 33 15.51 -3.64 -11.00
N SER A 34 15.54 -4.87 -11.51
CA SER A 34 14.82 -5.21 -12.75
C SER A 34 13.30 -5.05 -12.60
N GLY A 35 12.76 -5.42 -11.43
CA GLY A 35 11.34 -5.24 -11.12
C GLY A 35 10.96 -3.76 -11.07
N LEU A 36 11.76 -2.94 -10.37
CA LEU A 36 11.49 -1.51 -10.27
C LEU A 36 11.59 -0.81 -11.63
N LEU A 37 12.63 -1.10 -12.43
CA LEU A 37 12.78 -0.51 -13.76
C LEU A 37 11.63 -0.88 -14.71
N ALA A 38 11.08 -2.10 -14.59
CA ALA A 38 9.90 -2.49 -15.35
C ALA A 38 8.67 -1.65 -14.96
N VAL A 39 8.49 -1.38 -13.67
CA VAL A 39 7.42 -0.50 -13.16
C VAL A 39 7.60 0.93 -13.68
N LEU A 40 8.80 1.50 -13.53
CA LEU A 40 9.11 2.86 -13.99
C LEU A 40 8.94 3.03 -15.51
N ALA A 41 9.15 1.97 -16.28
CA ALA A 41 8.94 1.95 -17.72
C ALA A 41 7.47 1.67 -18.14
N GLY A 42 6.54 1.53 -17.19
CA GLY A 42 5.13 1.21 -17.46
C GLY A 42 4.91 -0.22 -17.98
N LYS A 43 5.87 -1.12 -17.79
CA LYS A 43 5.82 -2.51 -18.27
C LYS A 43 5.30 -3.49 -17.22
N ALA A 44 5.15 -3.05 -15.97
CA ALA A 44 4.67 -3.85 -14.86
C ALA A 44 4.01 -2.96 -13.79
N GLU A 45 3.21 -3.56 -12.93
CA GLU A 45 2.67 -2.93 -11.73
C GLU A 45 3.50 -3.32 -10.50
N PRO A 46 3.70 -2.40 -9.52
CA PRO A 46 4.36 -2.75 -8.28
C PRO A 46 3.45 -3.66 -7.45
N SER A 47 4.02 -4.68 -6.81
CA SER A 47 3.28 -5.41 -5.77
C SER A 47 3.07 -4.50 -4.55
N LEU A 48 2.06 -4.78 -3.73
CA LEU A 48 1.86 -4.02 -2.49
C LEU A 48 3.07 -4.08 -1.55
N ALA A 49 3.79 -5.20 -1.54
CA ALA A 49 5.06 -5.31 -0.81
C ALA A 49 6.15 -4.36 -1.35
N THR A 50 6.15 -4.09 -2.65
CA THR A 50 7.06 -3.11 -3.27
C THR A 50 6.69 -1.70 -2.84
N VAL A 51 5.40 -1.36 -2.86
CA VAL A 51 4.90 -0.06 -2.39
C VAL A 51 5.32 0.19 -0.94
N ILE A 52 5.07 -0.77 -0.04
CA ILE A 52 5.45 -0.71 1.38
C ILE A 52 6.96 -0.45 1.55
N LYS A 53 7.79 -1.21 0.83
CA LYS A 53 9.25 -1.04 0.89
C LYS A 53 9.73 0.31 0.36
N CYS A 54 9.07 0.84 -0.66
CA CYS A 54 9.38 2.17 -1.17
C CYS A 54 8.96 3.23 -0.15
N ALA A 55 7.77 3.12 0.44
CA ALA A 55 7.29 4.01 1.49
C ALA A 55 8.27 4.04 2.69
N ASP A 56 8.75 2.87 3.12
CA ASP A 56 9.75 2.76 4.18
C ASP A 56 11.08 3.44 3.83
N ALA A 57 11.61 3.18 2.63
CA ALA A 57 12.88 3.75 2.18
C ALA A 57 12.81 5.27 1.94
N MET A 58 11.64 5.77 1.55
CA MET A 58 11.38 7.18 1.30
C MET A 58 10.93 7.93 2.55
N HIS A 59 10.67 7.23 3.66
CA HIS A 59 10.09 7.78 4.89
C HIS A 59 8.77 8.53 4.65
N CYS A 60 7.88 7.96 3.85
CA CYS A 60 6.57 8.55 3.53
C CYS A 60 5.43 7.54 3.70
N SER A 61 4.19 8.02 3.57
CA SER A 61 3.00 7.20 3.72
C SER A 61 2.76 6.34 2.48
N ALA A 62 2.23 5.14 2.69
CA ALA A 62 1.65 4.34 1.62
C ALA A 62 0.46 5.08 0.99
N ASP A 63 -0.31 5.85 1.78
CA ASP A 63 -1.39 6.70 1.26
C ASP A 63 -0.88 7.69 0.20
N TYR A 64 0.24 8.36 0.45
CA TYR A 64 0.87 9.26 -0.53
C TYR A 64 1.27 8.53 -1.82
N LEU A 65 1.93 7.38 -1.70
CA LEU A 65 2.36 6.61 -2.88
C LEU A 65 1.18 6.03 -3.69
N LEU A 66 0.08 5.70 -3.02
CA LEU A 66 -1.13 5.16 -3.64
C LEU A 66 -2.07 6.26 -4.20
N GLY A 67 -1.73 7.54 -4.00
CA GLY A 67 -2.54 8.67 -4.44
C GLY A 67 -3.80 8.90 -3.59
N LEU A 68 -3.80 8.42 -2.34
CA LEU A 68 -4.85 8.62 -1.34
C LEU A 68 -4.62 9.89 -0.50
N ALA A 69 -3.41 10.43 -0.51
CA ALA A 69 -3.03 11.66 0.18
C ALA A 69 -2.13 12.53 -0.71
N ASP A 70 -2.30 13.84 -0.63
CA ASP A 70 -1.51 14.81 -1.41
C ASP A 70 -0.13 15.12 -0.79
N SER A 71 0.11 14.69 0.46
CA SER A 71 1.33 14.98 1.21
C SER A 71 2.05 13.69 1.64
N PRO A 72 3.38 13.68 1.70
CA PRO A 72 4.17 12.50 2.09
C PRO A 72 4.14 12.20 3.59
N GLU A 73 3.38 12.97 4.38
CA GLU A 73 3.35 12.86 5.84
C GLU A 73 3.08 11.42 6.29
N TYR A 74 3.90 10.97 7.24
CA TYR A 74 3.85 9.62 7.77
C TYR A 74 4.23 9.60 9.23
N THR A 75 3.32 9.09 10.06
CA THR A 75 3.58 8.86 11.49
C THR A 75 3.54 7.36 11.75
N PRO A 76 4.69 6.70 11.93
CA PRO A 76 4.71 5.27 12.21
C PRO A 76 4.09 4.96 13.58
N THR A 77 3.38 3.84 13.68
CA THR A 77 2.94 3.31 14.98
C THR A 77 4.12 2.70 15.75
N SER A 78 4.09 2.82 17.08
CA SER A 78 5.02 2.10 17.97
C SER A 78 4.65 0.63 18.18
N ALA A 79 3.47 0.21 17.74
CA ALA A 79 2.94 -1.14 17.91
C ALA A 79 2.38 -1.68 16.58
N PRO A 80 3.25 -2.01 15.60
CA PRO A 80 2.82 -2.48 14.29
C PRO A 80 2.05 -3.80 14.39
N THR A 81 0.97 -3.89 13.62
CA THR A 81 0.11 -5.08 13.53
C THR A 81 -0.03 -5.51 12.08
N SER A 82 -0.60 -6.68 11.85
CA SER A 82 -0.74 -7.19 10.48
C SER A 82 -1.99 -6.65 9.77
N PHE A 83 -1.92 -6.56 8.43
CA PHE A 83 -3.09 -6.26 7.59
C PHE A 83 -4.36 -7.04 7.96
N PRO A 84 -4.34 -8.38 8.10
CA PRO A 84 -5.54 -9.10 8.50
C PRO A 84 -6.05 -8.70 9.89
N GLU A 85 -5.16 -8.46 10.85
CA GLU A 85 -5.58 -8.01 12.18
C GLU A 85 -6.37 -6.70 12.12
N ARG A 86 -5.84 -5.69 11.42
CA ARG A 86 -6.50 -4.38 11.25
C ARG A 86 -7.81 -4.51 10.49
N LEU A 87 -7.81 -5.22 9.36
CA LEU A 87 -9.00 -5.42 8.53
C LEU A 87 -10.13 -6.10 9.33
N PHE A 88 -9.86 -7.27 9.94
CA PHE A 88 -10.93 -8.02 10.62
C PHE A 88 -11.36 -7.36 11.94
N ALA A 89 -10.48 -6.64 12.63
CA ALA A 89 -10.87 -5.82 13.77
C ALA A 89 -11.81 -4.70 13.36
N LEU A 90 -11.52 -4.01 12.25
CA LEU A 90 -12.37 -2.93 11.75
C LEU A 90 -13.73 -3.43 11.28
N LEU A 91 -13.76 -4.53 10.52
CA LEU A 91 -15.01 -5.17 10.08
C LEU A 91 -15.92 -5.53 11.25
N ARG A 92 -15.35 -6.14 12.31
CA ARG A 92 -16.10 -6.50 13.52
C ARG A 92 -16.64 -5.25 14.22
N THR A 93 -15.83 -4.21 14.36
CA THR A 93 -16.22 -2.95 15.03
C THR A 93 -17.34 -2.23 14.28
N ARG A 94 -17.35 -2.34 12.94
CA ARG A 94 -18.36 -1.69 12.08
C ARG A 94 -19.54 -2.58 11.73
N GLY A 95 -19.60 -3.82 12.24
CA GLY A 95 -20.67 -4.77 11.91
C GLY A 95 -20.72 -5.17 10.43
N VAL A 96 -19.59 -5.08 9.71
CA VAL A 96 -19.51 -5.47 8.29
C VAL A 96 -19.08 -6.93 8.22
N THR A 97 -19.88 -7.76 7.56
CA THR A 97 -19.53 -9.17 7.35
C THR A 97 -18.55 -9.31 6.20
N GLN A 98 -17.76 -10.39 6.19
CA GLN A 98 -16.88 -10.71 5.07
C GLN A 98 -17.67 -10.90 3.76
N TYR A 99 -18.87 -11.47 3.87
CA TYR A 99 -19.77 -11.60 2.74
C TYR A 99 -20.15 -10.25 2.15
N ARG A 100 -20.55 -9.31 3.02
CA ARG A 100 -20.91 -7.94 2.62
C ARG A 100 -19.72 -7.20 2.03
N LEU A 101 -18.54 -7.26 2.67
CA LEU A 101 -17.33 -6.64 2.13
C LEU A 101 -17.03 -7.15 0.71
N ALA A 102 -17.09 -8.47 0.51
CA ALA A 102 -16.88 -9.06 -0.81
C ALA A 102 -17.91 -8.59 -1.84
N ALA A 103 -19.20 -8.60 -1.47
CA ALA A 103 -20.27 -8.16 -2.36
C ALA A 103 -20.14 -6.68 -2.73
N ASP A 104 -19.95 -5.81 -1.73
CA ASP A 104 -19.90 -4.36 -1.91
C ASP A 104 -18.65 -3.92 -2.69
N CYS A 105 -17.51 -4.61 -2.50
CA CYS A 105 -16.26 -4.32 -3.20
C CYS A 105 -16.04 -5.17 -4.47
N GLY A 106 -17.00 -6.01 -4.87
CA GLY A 106 -16.85 -6.88 -6.05
C GLY A 106 -15.71 -7.90 -5.95
N LEU A 107 -15.40 -8.38 -4.74
CA LEU A 107 -14.32 -9.32 -4.46
C LEU A 107 -14.82 -10.76 -4.35
N GLU A 108 -13.97 -11.71 -4.70
CA GLU A 108 -14.24 -13.12 -4.40
C GLU A 108 -14.03 -13.42 -2.91
N GLN A 109 -14.88 -14.30 -2.35
CA GLN A 109 -14.67 -14.86 -1.00
C GLN A 109 -13.30 -15.53 -0.84
N SER A 110 -12.76 -16.06 -1.95
CA SER A 110 -11.44 -16.68 -2.00
C SER A 110 -10.32 -15.69 -1.64
N ALA A 111 -10.48 -14.40 -1.98
CA ALA A 111 -9.53 -13.35 -1.68
C ALA A 111 -9.47 -13.07 -0.18
N ILE A 112 -10.63 -12.90 0.47
CA ILE A 112 -10.72 -12.68 1.92
C ILE A 112 -10.08 -13.84 2.70
N SER A 113 -10.31 -15.07 2.25
CA SER A 113 -9.71 -16.27 2.84
C SER A 113 -8.17 -16.30 2.72
N LYS A 114 -7.61 -15.74 1.63
CA LYS A 114 -6.15 -15.57 1.48
C LYS A 114 -5.61 -14.50 2.43
N TRP A 115 -6.34 -13.40 2.60
CA TRP A 115 -5.95 -12.31 3.49
C TRP A 115 -5.88 -12.74 4.95
N LYS A 116 -6.83 -13.56 5.40
CA LYS A 116 -6.81 -14.16 6.74
C LYS A 116 -5.56 -15.02 7.01
N ARG A 117 -4.91 -15.53 5.95
CA ARG A 117 -3.65 -16.27 6.02
C ARG A 117 -2.40 -15.38 5.83
N GLY A 118 -2.56 -14.06 5.92
CA GLY A 118 -1.47 -13.10 5.80
C GLY A 118 -1.06 -12.75 4.38
N LYS A 119 -1.80 -13.17 3.34
CA LYS A 119 -1.54 -12.67 1.98
C LYS A 119 -1.98 -11.21 1.87
N LEU A 120 -1.13 -10.39 1.29
CA LEU A 120 -1.45 -9.01 0.98
C LEU A 120 -2.41 -8.93 -0.24
N PRO A 121 -3.34 -7.96 -0.26
CA PRO A 121 -4.13 -7.65 -1.43
C PRO A 121 -3.25 -7.00 -2.52
N LYS A 122 -3.81 -6.81 -3.72
CA LYS A 122 -3.20 -5.94 -4.72
C LYS A 122 -3.31 -4.47 -4.30
N PRO A 123 -2.47 -3.56 -4.81
CA PRO A 123 -2.56 -2.12 -4.50
C PRO A 123 -3.96 -1.54 -4.74
N GLU A 124 -4.58 -1.82 -5.88
CA GLU A 124 -5.90 -1.30 -6.24
C GLU A 124 -6.97 -1.83 -5.29
N THR A 125 -6.82 -3.08 -4.85
CA THR A 125 -7.72 -3.65 -3.84
C THR A 125 -7.51 -3.01 -2.47
N LEU A 126 -6.27 -2.66 -2.10
CA LEU A 126 -6.03 -1.93 -0.84
C LEU A 126 -6.66 -0.52 -0.90
N ILE A 127 -6.51 0.18 -2.02
CA ILE A 127 -7.15 1.49 -2.28
C ILE A 127 -8.67 1.35 -2.10
N LEU A 128 -9.28 0.40 -2.81
CA LEU A 128 -10.71 0.13 -2.72
C LEU A 128 -11.18 -0.16 -1.28
N LEU A 129 -10.42 -0.98 -0.54
CA LEU A 129 -10.72 -1.28 0.86
C LEU A 129 -10.61 -0.03 1.73
N SER A 130 -9.61 0.81 1.51
CA SER A 130 -9.37 2.05 2.25
C SER A 130 -10.51 3.06 2.03
N GLU A 131 -10.99 3.18 0.80
CA GLU A 131 -12.14 4.02 0.45
C GLU A 131 -13.45 3.48 1.05
N TYR A 132 -13.73 2.18 0.91
CA TYR A 132 -14.93 1.54 1.44
C TYR A 132 -14.95 1.62 2.98
N LEU A 133 -13.82 1.33 3.61
CA LEU A 133 -13.66 1.36 5.05
C LEU A 133 -13.30 2.74 5.57
N ARG A 134 -13.24 3.80 4.74
CA ARG A 134 -12.96 5.19 5.17
C ARG A 134 -11.83 5.24 6.20
N CYS A 135 -10.67 4.70 5.85
CA CYS A 135 -9.47 4.69 6.69
C CYS A 135 -8.22 4.77 5.81
N SER A 136 -7.12 5.26 6.38
CA SER A 136 -5.80 5.24 5.77
C SER A 136 -5.34 3.84 5.36
N ALA A 137 -4.65 3.77 4.22
CA ALA A 137 -3.95 2.57 3.76
C ALA A 137 -2.83 2.17 4.74
N ASP A 138 -2.05 3.12 5.26
CA ASP A 138 -1.06 2.86 6.31
C ASP A 138 -1.70 2.27 7.57
N TRP A 139 -2.84 2.80 8.03
CA TRP A 139 -3.55 2.23 9.17
C TRP A 139 -3.97 0.78 8.91
N LEU A 140 -4.56 0.53 7.73
CA LEU A 140 -5.04 -0.79 7.34
C LEU A 140 -3.89 -1.79 7.18
N LEU A 141 -2.72 -1.33 6.77
CA LEU A 141 -1.47 -2.11 6.72
C LEU A 141 -0.80 -2.28 8.09
N GLY A 142 -1.28 -1.61 9.13
CA GLY A 142 -0.71 -1.61 10.47
C GLY A 142 0.61 -0.83 10.60
N ARG A 143 0.82 0.14 9.71
CA ARG A 143 2.00 1.04 9.64
C ARG A 143 1.80 2.33 10.43
N SER A 144 0.55 2.79 10.60
CA SER A 144 0.19 4.01 11.32
C SER A 144 -1.00 3.76 12.27
N ASP A 145 -1.13 4.59 13.31
CA ASP A 145 -2.33 4.64 14.17
C ASP A 145 -3.29 5.77 13.78
N LEU A 146 -2.89 6.65 12.85
CA LEU A 146 -3.75 7.69 12.30
C LEU A 146 -4.67 7.05 11.25
N THR A 147 -5.98 7.08 11.50
CA THR A 147 -7.02 6.56 10.61
C THR A 147 -7.43 7.57 9.55
#